data_AF-A0A9E4TQ92-F1
#
_entry.id   AF-A0A9E4TQ92-F1
#
_cell.length_a   1.000
_cell.length_b   1.000
_cell.length_c   1.000
_cell.angle_alpha   90.00
_cell.angle_beta   90.00
_cell.angle_gamma   90.00
#
_symmetry.space_group_name_H-M   'P 1'
#
loop_
_entity.id
_entity.type
_entity.pdbx_description
1 polymer ?
#
loop_
_entity_poly.entity_id
_entity_poly.type
_entity_poly.pdbx_seq_one_letter_code
_entity_poly.pdbx_strand_id
1 'polypeptide(L)'
;MSCDSYEVGTRVEAVIDFQIQEALAAPVAATQHQIHTGETGEVTQKRIAGNFHWLIIRWDRMKHRTLNLQPDQFEHVKIIS
;
A
#
# COMPACT_ATOMS: atom_id res chain seq x y z
N MET A 1 -0.19 -6.41 -11.63
CA MET A 1 0.70 -7.22 -10.76
C MET A 1 -0.12 -8.02 -9.73
N SER A 2 0.39 -9.14 -9.19
CA SER A 2 -0.22 -9.87 -8.05
C SER A 2 0.47 -9.48 -6.73
N CYS A 3 -0.22 -9.60 -5.59
CA CYS A 3 0.40 -9.46 -4.27
C CYS A 3 1.42 -10.57 -3.98
N ASP A 4 1.37 -11.69 -4.70
CA ASP A 4 2.32 -12.81 -4.56
C ASP A 4 3.75 -12.42 -4.94
N SER A 5 3.92 -11.34 -5.70
CA SER A 5 5.23 -10.82 -6.10
C SER A 5 5.96 -10.10 -4.96
N TYR A 6 5.29 -9.84 -3.84
CA TYR A 6 5.83 -9.11 -2.69
C TYR A 6 6.01 -10.05 -1.50
N GLU A 7 7.06 -9.88 -0.71
CA GLU A 7 7.21 -10.59 0.57
C GLU A 7 7.09 -9.62 1.75
N VAL A 8 6.71 -10.15 2.91
CA VAL A 8 6.73 -9.36 4.15
C VAL A 8 8.18 -9.01 4.48
N GLY A 9 8.42 -7.76 4.84
CA GLY A 9 9.76 -7.19 5.05
C GLY A 9 10.38 -6.58 3.80
N THR A 10 9.82 -6.82 2.61
CA THR A 10 10.32 -6.21 1.37
C THR A 10 10.13 -4.70 1.38
N ARG A 11 11.16 -3.97 0.95
CA ARG A 11 11.09 -2.52 0.74
C ARG A 11 10.53 -2.19 -0.63
N VAL A 12 9.69 -1.17 -0.67
CA VAL A 12 9.11 -0.64 -1.91
C VAL A 12 9.37 0.86 -2.04
N GLU A 13 9.28 1.34 -3.27
CA GLU A 13 9.28 2.77 -3.64
C GLU A 13 8.08 3.06 -4.55
N ALA A 14 7.40 4.18 -4.30
CA ALA A 14 6.36 4.71 -5.19
C ALA A 14 6.98 5.20 -6.50
N VAL A 15 6.53 4.67 -7.64
CA VAL A 15 7.02 5.07 -8.97
C VAL A 15 6.19 6.17 -9.63
N ILE A 16 5.01 6.46 -9.08
CA ILE A 16 4.13 7.56 -9.47
C ILE A 16 3.48 8.18 -8.23
N ASP A 17 2.85 9.34 -8.39
CA ASP A 17 1.98 9.94 -7.38
C ASP A 17 0.60 9.25 -7.40
N PHE A 18 0.09 8.85 -6.24
CA PHE A 18 -1.24 8.23 -6.13
C PHE A 18 -1.88 8.43 -4.75
N GLN A 19 -3.18 8.18 -4.68
CA GLN A 19 -3.95 8.30 -3.43
C GLN A 19 -4.37 6.94 -2.93
N ILE A 20 -4.21 6.71 -1.63
CA ILE A 20 -4.75 5.54 -0.93
C ILE A 20 -5.97 5.98 -0.13
N GLN A 21 -7.10 5.31 -0.38
CA GLN A 21 -8.35 5.53 0.36
C GLN A 21 -8.47 4.47 1.46
N GLU A 22 -8.52 4.90 2.72
CA GLU A 22 -8.89 4.02 3.82
C GLU A 22 -10.42 3.89 3.87
N ALA A 23 -10.92 2.74 3.45
CA ALA A 23 -12.33 2.37 3.64
C ALA A 23 -12.55 2.09 5.14
N LEU A 24 -13.01 3.09 5.88
CA LEU A 24 -13.50 2.91 7.24
C LEU A 24 -14.89 2.25 7.19
N ALA A 25 -15.19 1.38 8.15
CA ALA A 25 -16.46 0.65 8.24
C ALA A 25 -17.70 1.55 8.49
N ALA A 26 -17.54 2.88 8.53
CA ALA A 26 -18.59 3.86 8.77
C ALA A 26 -18.63 4.89 7.62
N PRO A 27 -19.81 5.45 7.28
CA PRO A 27 -20.01 6.38 6.15
C PRO A 27 -19.38 7.78 6.36
N VAL A 28 -18.47 7.91 7.31
CA VAL A 28 -17.81 9.17 7.66
C VAL A 28 -16.51 9.23 6.88
N ALA A 29 -16.50 10.06 5.83
CA ALA A 29 -15.36 10.52 5.04
C ALA A 29 -14.15 9.57 5.03
N ALA A 30 -14.05 8.71 4.01
CA ALA A 30 -12.86 7.90 3.77
C ALA A 30 -11.62 8.80 3.83
N THR A 31 -10.69 8.49 4.75
CA THR A 31 -9.45 9.26 4.87
C THR A 31 -8.59 8.96 3.65
N GLN A 32 -8.17 10.01 2.94
CA GLN A 32 -7.31 9.91 1.77
C GLN A 32 -5.87 10.26 2.15
N HIS A 33 -4.93 9.42 1.77
CA HIS A 33 -3.50 9.67 1.95
C HIS A 33 -2.83 9.80 0.59
N GLN A 34 -2.17 10.94 0.37
CA GLN A 34 -1.35 11.15 -0.81
C GLN A 34 0.01 10.49 -0.60
N ILE A 35 0.39 9.62 -1.53
CA ILE A 35 1.74 9.08 -1.69
C ILE A 35 2.40 9.81 -2.86
N HIS A 36 3.65 10.18 -2.67
CA HIS A 36 4.44 10.87 -3.68
C HIS A 36 5.50 9.94 -4.27
N THR A 37 5.83 10.17 -5.54
CA THR A 37 6.91 9.47 -6.25
C THR A 37 8.20 9.55 -5.45
N GLY A 38 8.89 8.42 -5.30
CA GLY A 38 10.12 8.28 -4.51
C GLY A 38 9.89 8.07 -3.02
N GLU A 39 8.67 8.17 -2.50
CA GLU A 39 8.38 7.73 -1.13
C GLU A 39 8.63 6.22 -1.01
N THR A 40 9.18 5.81 0.13
CA THR A 40 9.52 4.42 0.40
C THR A 40 8.77 3.87 1.60
N GLY A 41 8.64 2.55 1.65
CA GLY A 41 7.98 1.85 2.73
C GLY A 41 8.35 0.39 2.80
N GLU A 42 7.80 -0.30 3.79
CA GLU A 42 8.00 -1.71 4.03
C GLU A 42 6.65 -2.44 3.94
N VAL A 43 6.62 -3.56 3.22
CA VAL A 43 5.48 -4.46 3.20
C VAL A 43 5.40 -5.16 4.56
N THR A 44 4.36 -4.87 5.33
CA THR A 44 4.19 -5.41 6.68
C THR A 44 3.26 -6.63 6.70
N GLN A 45 2.28 -6.69 5.79
CA GLN A 45 1.34 -7.79 5.67
C GLN A 45 0.85 -7.94 4.22
N LYS A 46 0.48 -9.18 3.87
CA LYS A 46 -0.31 -9.53 2.68
C LYS A 46 -1.65 -10.08 3.15
N ARG A 47 -2.75 -9.67 2.53
CA ARG A 47 -4.07 -10.25 2.80
C ARG A 47 -4.73 -10.71 1.51
N ILE A 48 -5.15 -11.97 1.50
CA ILE A 48 -5.88 -12.62 0.40
C ILE A 48 -7.17 -13.17 0.99
N ALA A 49 -8.31 -12.67 0.52
CA ALA A 49 -9.64 -13.11 0.95
C ALA A 49 -10.58 -13.21 -0.27
N GLY A 50 -10.67 -14.41 -0.86
CA GLY A 50 -11.40 -14.61 -2.11
C GLY A 50 -10.78 -13.80 -3.24
N ASN A 51 -11.55 -12.90 -3.87
CA ASN A 51 -11.06 -12.01 -4.92
C ASN A 51 -10.43 -10.71 -4.39
N PHE A 52 -10.43 -10.52 -3.08
CA PHE A 52 -9.84 -9.33 -2.48
C PHE A 52 -8.39 -9.58 -2.09
N HIS A 53 -7.50 -8.75 -2.65
CA HIS A 53 -6.07 -8.77 -2.35
C HIS A 53 -5.62 -7.40 -1.86
N TRP A 54 -4.86 -7.38 -0.76
CA TRP A 54 -4.30 -6.15 -0.21
C TRP A 54 -2.81 -6.31 0.11
N LEU A 55 -2.04 -5.29 -0.23
CA LEU A 55 -0.67 -5.10 0.24
C LEU A 55 -0.67 -4.02 1.31
N ILE A 56 -0.24 -4.36 2.52
CA ILE A 56 -0.29 -3.46 3.67
C ILE A 56 1.11 -2.91 3.92
N ILE A 57 1.29 -1.61 3.66
CA ILE A 57 2.61 -0.97 3.61
C ILE A 57 2.73 0.07 4.71
N ARG A 58 3.81 0.00 5.48
CA ARG A 58 4.24 1.07 6.38
C ARG A 58 5.17 2.00 5.61
N TRP A 59 4.67 3.16 5.23
CA TRP A 59 5.45 4.19 4.57
C TRP A 59 6.35 4.92 5.59
N ASP A 60 7.59 5.20 5.21
CA ASP A 60 8.59 5.76 6.13
C ASP A 60 8.20 7.15 6.66
N ARG A 61 7.52 7.95 5.83
CA ARG A 61 6.96 9.24 6.25
C ARG A 61 5.88 9.10 7.32
N MET A 62 5.23 7.94 7.41
CA MET A 62 4.10 7.65 8.28
C MET A 62 4.48 6.62 9.36
N LYS A 63 5.36 7.02 10.28
CA LYS A 63 6.00 6.15 11.30
C LYS A 63 5.07 5.21 12.09
N HIS A 64 3.79 5.53 12.24
CA HIS A 64 2.84 4.76 13.06
C HIS A 64 1.60 4.29 12.29
N ARG A 65 1.61 4.36 10.96
CA ARG A 65 0.45 3.96 10.13
C ARG A 65 0.87 3.01 9.02
N THR A 66 -0.01 2.07 8.74
CA THR A 66 0.03 1.22 7.56
C THR A 66 -1.12 1.58 6.66
N LEU A 67 -0.91 1.55 5.35
CA LEU A 67 -1.94 1.79 4.36
C LEU A 67 -2.12 0.56 3.47
N ASN A 68 -3.35 0.32 3.05
CA ASN A 68 -3.70 -0.82 2.22
C ASN A 68 -3.67 -0.40 0.75
N LEU A 69 -2.73 -0.91 -0.02
CA LEU A 69 -2.79 -0.83 -1.47
C LEU A 69 -3.81 -1.83 -1.98
N GLN A 70 -4.62 -1.35 -2.91
CA GLN A 70 -5.57 -2.16 -3.69
C GLN A 70 -4.87 -2.77 -4.92
N PRO A 71 -5.43 -3.82 -5.55
CA PRO A 71 -4.79 -4.53 -6.66
C PRO A 71 -4.41 -3.65 -7.85
N ASP A 72 -5.25 -2.67 -8.18
CA ASP A 72 -5.01 -1.67 -9.23
C ASP A 72 -3.83 -0.73 -8.92
N GLN A 73 -3.39 -0.68 -7.66
CA GLN A 73 -2.27 0.17 -7.21
C GLN A 73 -0.96 -0.60 -7.08
N PHE A 74 -0.95 -1.93 -7.27
CA PHE A 74 0.27 -2.72 -7.11
C PHE A 74 1.36 -2.35 -8.11
N GLU A 75 0.99 -1.77 -9.26
CA GLU A 75 1.94 -1.32 -10.29
C GLU A 75 2.47 0.09 -10.01
N HIS A 76 1.94 0.79 -9.01
CA HIS A 76 2.41 2.12 -8.59
C HIS A 76 3.61 2.06 -7.66
N VAL A 77 4.06 0.84 -7.31
CA VAL A 77 5.24 0.62 -6.48
C VAL A 77 6.17 -0.39 -7.15
N LYS A 78 7.48 -0.24 -6.90
CA LYS A 78 8.51 -1.21 -7.27
C LYS A 78 9.23 -1.71 -6.02
N ILE A 79 9.74 -2.94 -6.06
CA ILE A 79 10.63 -3.48 -5.03
C ILE A 79 12.01 -2.83 -5.17
N ILE A 80 12.63 -2.42 -4.06
CA ILE A 80 13.93 -1.72 -4.07
C ILE A 80 15.08 -2.42 -3.34
N SER A 81 14.82 -3.30 -2.36
CA SER A 81 15.77 -4.26 -1.73
C SER A 81 15.21 -4.79 -0.41
#